data_AF-A0A2I1GXS8-F1
#
_entry.id   AF-A0A2I1GXS8-F1
#
_cell.length_a   1.000
_cell.length_b   1.000
_cell.length_c   1.000
_cell.angle_alpha   90.00
_cell.angle_beta   90.00
_cell.angle_gamma   90.00
#
_symmetry.space_group_name_H-M   'P 1'
#
loop_
_entity.id
_entity.type
_entity.pdbx_description
1 polymer ?
#
loop_
_entity_poly.entity_id
_entity_poly.type
_entity_poly.pdbx_seq_one_letter_code
_entity_poly.pdbx_strand_id
1 'polypeptide(L)'
;MAKSLLALLFVALYCTSYANAGYEVTSPTTGTLINAGDSPNIIWNINNVGPTEKTVDVILNNGPPENLVPIYTLCKGIDPNVKTCSFTVPYDMTTGIDYSIAVGGIPDNYAFSNYFTIKGVGEIPPNNGCPNMGGHVCNSADLACCGVDGFCGIGPNFCGTGCQPQFSLAGSCGGGKAKKPKRRSI
;
A
#
# COMPACT_ATOMS: atom_id res chain seq x y z
N MET A 1 41.90 25.47 33.33
CA MET A 1 42.31 24.05 33.25
C MET A 1 41.41 23.37 32.23
N ALA A 2 42.02 22.86 31.17
CA ALA A 2 41.35 22.11 30.10
C ALA A 2 40.98 20.69 30.55
N LYS A 3 39.93 20.13 29.92
CA LYS A 3 39.81 18.75 29.39
C LYS A 3 38.32 18.49 29.06
N SER A 4 37.98 18.45 27.78
CA SER A 4 37.76 17.22 26.99
C SER A 4 36.25 16.98 26.84
N LEU A 5 35.63 17.37 25.72
CA LEU A 5 35.51 16.55 24.50
C LEU A 5 34.99 15.14 24.81
N LEU A 6 33.68 14.93 24.68
CA LEU A 6 33.14 13.72 24.07
C LEU A 6 31.87 14.09 23.29
N ALA A 7 32.02 14.03 21.98
CA ALA A 7 30.95 14.19 21.02
C ALA A 7 29.95 13.02 21.14
N LEU A 8 28.66 13.33 21.19
CA LEU A 8 27.60 12.41 20.78
C LEU A 8 26.75 13.16 19.76
N LEU A 9 27.29 13.25 18.54
CA LEU A 9 26.48 13.43 17.35
C LEU A 9 25.60 12.17 17.23
N PHE A 10 24.38 12.23 17.78
CA PHE A 10 23.31 11.36 17.30
C PHE A 10 22.83 11.94 15.98
N VAL A 11 23.54 11.58 14.90
CA VAL A 11 22.93 11.60 13.57
C VAL A 11 21.89 10.49 13.59
N ALA A 12 20.67 10.82 14.04
CA ALA A 12 19.51 10.01 13.70
C ALA A 12 19.34 10.15 12.19
N LEU A 13 19.96 9.24 11.44
CA LEU A 13 19.54 8.91 10.09
C LEU A 13 18.10 8.41 10.23
N TYR A 14 17.14 9.32 10.17
CA TYR A 14 15.76 8.95 9.91
C TYR A 14 15.79 8.31 8.54
N CYS A 15 15.67 6.98 8.55
CA CYS A 15 15.55 6.17 7.36
C CYS A 15 14.40 6.76 6.54
N THR A 16 14.74 7.44 5.46
CA THR A 16 13.77 7.79 4.43
C THR A 16 13.42 6.50 3.70
N SER A 17 12.54 5.69 4.28
CA SER A 17 11.76 4.74 3.51
C SER A 17 10.58 5.50 2.91
N TYR A 18 10.87 6.52 2.10
CA TYR A 18 9.89 6.99 1.15
C TYR A 18 10.09 6.11 -0.07
N ALA A 19 9.12 5.26 -0.35
CA ALA A 19 8.92 4.79 -1.71
C ALA A 19 8.84 6.06 -2.56
N ASN A 20 9.91 6.34 -3.29
CA ASN A 20 10.11 7.59 -4.01
C ASN A 20 9.36 7.49 -5.34
N ALA A 21 8.09 7.10 -5.29
CA ALA A 21 7.28 7.07 -6.47
C ALA A 21 7.00 8.52 -6.84
N GLY A 22 7.43 8.95 -8.03
CA GLY A 22 7.14 10.27 -8.58
C GLY A 22 5.64 10.53 -8.77
N TYR A 23 4.82 9.50 -8.54
CA TYR A 23 3.38 9.45 -8.75
C TYR A 23 2.63 9.18 -7.45
N GLU A 24 1.39 9.64 -7.42
CA GLU A 24 0.42 9.35 -6.35
C GLU A 24 -0.91 9.04 -7.01
N VAL A 25 -1.41 7.80 -6.90
CA VAL A 25 -2.71 7.44 -7.46
C VAL A 25 -3.81 7.94 -6.53
N THR A 26 -4.67 8.84 -7.02
CA THR A 26 -5.73 9.49 -6.23
C THR A 26 -7.12 8.94 -6.52
N SER A 27 -7.30 8.21 -7.62
CA SER A 27 -8.52 7.48 -7.93
C SER A 27 -8.19 6.22 -8.74
N PRO A 28 -8.79 5.07 -8.42
CA PRO A 28 -9.70 4.82 -7.29
C PRO A 28 -8.99 4.86 -5.93
N THR A 29 -9.76 4.96 -4.84
CA THR A 29 -9.27 4.94 -3.45
C THR A 29 -10.11 4.01 -2.57
N THR A 30 -9.71 3.82 -1.31
CA THR A 30 -10.43 3.03 -0.31
C THR A 30 -11.94 3.32 -0.32
N GLY A 31 -12.74 2.26 -0.36
CA GLY A 31 -14.21 2.34 -0.36
C GLY A 31 -14.82 2.67 -1.71
N THR A 32 -14.00 2.92 -2.74
CA THR A 32 -14.49 3.02 -4.12
C THR A 32 -15.01 1.66 -4.57
N LEU A 33 -16.23 1.63 -5.11
CA LEU A 33 -16.85 0.46 -5.70
C LEU A 33 -17.10 0.75 -7.18
N ILE A 34 -16.54 -0.11 -8.04
CA ILE A 34 -16.67 -0.04 -9.49
C ILE A 34 -17.38 -1.31 -9.94
N ASN A 35 -18.39 -1.20 -10.80
CA ASN A 35 -19.07 -2.37 -11.34
C ASN A 35 -18.42 -2.82 -12.65
N ALA A 36 -18.51 -4.12 -12.93
CA ALA A 36 -18.15 -4.65 -14.23
C ALA A 36 -18.99 -3.99 -15.34
N GLY A 37 -18.32 -3.59 -16.43
CA GLY A 37 -18.89 -2.77 -17.49
C GLY A 37 -18.78 -1.26 -17.29
N ASP A 38 -18.49 -0.77 -16.08
CA ASP A 38 -18.24 0.66 -15.85
C ASP A 38 -16.96 1.09 -16.57
N SER A 39 -16.87 2.38 -16.93
CA SER A 39 -15.67 2.98 -17.55
C SER A 39 -15.09 4.12 -16.68
N PRO A 40 -14.58 3.82 -15.48
CA PRO A 40 -14.05 4.84 -14.57
C PRO A 40 -12.77 5.50 -15.11
N ASN A 41 -12.43 6.64 -14.52
CA ASN A 41 -11.13 7.28 -14.70
C ASN A 41 -10.22 6.91 -13.52
N ILE A 42 -9.04 6.42 -13.87
CA ILE A 42 -7.89 6.31 -12.99
C ILE A 42 -7.16 7.64 -13.03
N ILE A 43 -6.90 8.23 -11.87
CA ILE A 43 -6.30 9.57 -11.75
C ILE A 43 -5.06 9.48 -10.88
N TRP A 44 -4.00 10.15 -11.30
CA TRP A 44 -2.78 10.29 -10.51
C TRP A 44 -2.26 11.72 -10.49
N ASN A 45 -1.56 12.05 -9.42
CA ASN A 45 -0.74 13.24 -9.31
C ASN A 45 0.72 12.91 -9.58
N ILE A 46 1.48 13.98 -9.84
CA ILE A 46 2.93 13.95 -9.95
C ILE A 46 3.46 14.80 -8.79
N ASN A 47 4.38 14.28 -8.00
CA ASN A 47 4.99 15.02 -6.90
C ASN A 47 6.18 15.89 -7.38
N ASN A 48 6.78 16.65 -6.46
CA ASN A 48 7.86 17.59 -6.81
C ASN A 48 9.21 16.92 -7.16
N VAL A 49 9.31 15.60 -7.00
CA VAL A 49 10.39 14.74 -7.52
C VAL A 49 9.96 14.03 -8.80
N GLY A 50 8.92 14.55 -9.45
CA GLY A 50 8.18 14.01 -10.59
C GLY A 50 9.01 13.41 -11.72
N PRO A 51 8.36 12.64 -12.59
CA PRO A 51 9.02 11.53 -13.26
C PRO A 51 10.12 11.97 -14.22
N THR A 52 11.19 11.18 -14.19
CA THR A 52 12.21 11.13 -15.25
C THR A 52 11.73 10.32 -16.47
N GLU A 53 10.59 9.63 -16.33
CA GLU A 53 10.04 8.72 -17.33
C GLU A 53 9.23 9.48 -18.40
N LYS A 54 9.43 9.10 -19.67
CA LYS A 54 8.69 9.69 -20.80
C LYS A 54 7.25 9.19 -20.90
N THR A 55 6.99 7.98 -20.41
CA THR A 55 5.70 7.32 -20.50
C THR A 55 5.46 6.45 -19.27
N VAL A 56 4.19 6.25 -18.93
CA VAL A 56 3.75 5.33 -17.88
C VAL A 56 2.78 4.29 -18.42
N ASP A 57 2.74 3.16 -17.74
CA ASP A 57 1.68 2.18 -17.86
C ASP A 57 0.78 2.26 -16.62
N VAL A 58 -0.49 1.95 -16.81
CA VAL A 58 -1.49 1.85 -15.73
C VAL A 58 -1.93 0.39 -15.67
N ILE A 59 -1.70 -0.24 -14.52
CA ILE A 59 -1.83 -1.68 -14.35
C ILE A 59 -2.83 -1.96 -13.25
N LEU A 60 -3.81 -2.82 -13.54
CA LEU A 60 -4.69 -3.38 -12.52
C LEU A 60 -4.02 -4.59 -11.89
N ASN A 61 -3.95 -4.59 -10.57
CA ASN A 61 -3.44 -5.70 -9.78
C ASN A 61 -4.52 -6.23 -8.83
N ASN A 62 -4.29 -7.44 -8.32
CA ASN A 62 -5.15 -8.07 -7.32
C ASN A 62 -4.34 -8.90 -6.34
N GLY A 63 -4.86 -9.01 -5.12
CA GLY A 63 -4.28 -9.83 -4.07
C GLY A 63 -3.58 -9.02 -2.98
N PRO A 64 -2.91 -9.72 -2.05
CA PRO A 64 -2.37 -9.11 -0.85
C PRO A 64 -1.11 -8.29 -1.14
N PRO A 65 -0.73 -7.35 -0.26
CA PRO A 65 0.42 -6.46 -0.48
C PRO A 65 1.74 -7.20 -0.73
N GLU A 66 1.94 -8.34 -0.08
CA GLU A 66 3.13 -9.17 -0.21
C GLU A 66 3.17 -10.02 -1.49
N ASN A 67 2.04 -10.17 -2.18
CA ASN A 67 1.95 -10.95 -3.41
C ASN A 67 0.89 -10.36 -4.35
N LEU A 68 1.05 -9.08 -4.64
CA LEU A 68 0.16 -8.34 -5.51
C LEU A 68 0.44 -8.74 -6.97
N VAL A 69 -0.57 -9.30 -7.65
CA VAL A 69 -0.41 -9.88 -9.00
C VAL A 69 -0.98 -8.93 -10.05
N PRO A 70 -0.19 -8.52 -11.05
CA PRO A 70 -0.71 -7.80 -12.22
C PRO A 70 -1.67 -8.68 -13.01
N ILE A 71 -2.88 -8.18 -13.28
CA ILE A 71 -3.89 -8.88 -14.09
C ILE A 71 -4.00 -8.24 -15.48
N TYR A 72 -4.08 -6.91 -15.55
CA TYR A 72 -4.26 -6.20 -16.81
C TYR A 72 -3.39 -4.95 -16.90
N THR A 73 -2.79 -4.73 -18.07
CA THR A 73 -2.33 -3.38 -18.45
C THR A 73 -3.53 -2.63 -19.03
N LEU A 74 -4.08 -1.70 -18.26
CA LEU A 74 -5.27 -0.93 -18.62
C LEU A 74 -4.96 0.16 -19.65
N CYS A 75 -3.86 0.89 -19.44
CA CYS A 75 -3.33 1.86 -20.38
C CYS A 75 -1.83 1.65 -20.50
N LYS A 76 -1.28 1.87 -21.71
CA LYS A 76 0.13 1.66 -22.01
C LYS A 76 0.73 2.87 -22.70
N GLY A 77 1.94 3.26 -22.30
CA GLY A 77 2.71 4.30 -22.98
C GLY A 77 2.11 5.71 -22.87
N ILE A 78 1.43 6.01 -21.76
CA ILE A 78 0.73 7.28 -21.55
C ILE A 78 1.73 8.37 -21.15
N ASP A 79 1.58 9.58 -21.68
CA ASP A 79 2.31 10.74 -21.17
C ASP A 79 1.89 10.98 -19.70
N PRO A 80 2.83 10.93 -18.73
CA PRO A 80 2.50 11.08 -17.32
C PRO A 80 1.76 12.38 -16.99
N ASN A 81 1.92 13.43 -17.79
CA ASN A 81 1.25 14.72 -17.59
C ASN A 81 -0.24 14.72 -17.92
N VAL A 82 -0.73 13.69 -18.64
CA VAL A 82 -2.17 13.49 -18.88
C VAL A 82 -2.90 13.22 -17.56
N LYS A 83 -2.23 12.59 -16.59
CA LYS A 83 -2.74 12.37 -15.21
C LYS A 83 -4.03 11.56 -15.11
N THR A 84 -4.46 10.95 -16.21
CA THR A 84 -5.65 10.13 -16.26
C THR A 84 -5.57 9.01 -17.30
N CYS A 85 -6.26 7.92 -17.02
CA CYS A 85 -6.48 6.77 -17.91
C CYS A 85 -7.91 6.28 -17.67
N SER A 86 -8.72 6.18 -18.72
CA SER A 86 -10.02 5.51 -18.63
C SER A 86 -9.88 4.06 -19.07
N PHE A 87 -10.56 3.16 -18.37
CA PHE A 87 -10.62 1.75 -18.75
C PHE A 87 -12.05 1.26 -18.58
N THR A 88 -12.51 0.40 -19.48
CA THR A 88 -13.77 -0.33 -19.29
C THR A 88 -13.48 -1.61 -18.52
N VAL A 89 -14.16 -1.80 -17.40
CA VAL A 89 -14.03 -3.00 -16.58
C VAL A 89 -14.66 -4.17 -17.33
N PRO A 90 -13.94 -5.29 -17.58
CA PRO A 90 -14.51 -6.46 -18.23
C PRO A 90 -15.74 -7.02 -17.48
N TYR A 91 -16.78 -7.42 -18.21
CA TYR A 91 -18.02 -7.98 -17.63
C TYR A 91 -17.81 -9.29 -16.85
N ASP A 92 -16.77 -10.03 -17.19
CA ASP A 92 -16.39 -11.32 -16.61
C ASP A 92 -15.37 -11.19 -15.47
N MET A 93 -15.03 -9.96 -15.05
CA MET A 93 -14.15 -9.73 -13.91
C MET A 93 -14.75 -10.36 -12.65
N THR A 94 -13.93 -11.04 -11.85
CA THR A 94 -14.38 -11.61 -10.57
C THR A 94 -14.64 -10.49 -9.56
N THR A 95 -15.64 -10.65 -8.69
CA THR A 95 -15.84 -9.71 -7.60
C THR A 95 -14.73 -9.84 -6.56
N GLY A 96 -14.17 -8.71 -6.12
CA GLY A 96 -13.10 -8.66 -5.13
C GLY A 96 -12.95 -7.27 -4.50
N ILE A 97 -12.40 -7.23 -3.29
CA ILE A 97 -12.17 -5.99 -2.52
C ILE A 97 -10.68 -5.61 -2.44
N ASP A 98 -9.82 -6.43 -3.05
CA ASP A 98 -8.36 -6.41 -3.02
C ASP A 98 -7.76 -6.03 -4.38
N TYR A 99 -8.43 -5.16 -5.13
CA TYR A 99 -7.88 -4.57 -6.35
C TYR A 99 -7.08 -3.31 -6.05
N SER A 100 -5.97 -3.12 -6.76
CA SER A 100 -5.19 -1.88 -6.70
C SER A 100 -4.65 -1.51 -8.07
N ILE A 101 -4.39 -0.22 -8.28
CA ILE A 101 -3.77 0.30 -9.48
C ILE A 101 -2.28 0.50 -9.22
N ALA A 102 -1.44 0.12 -10.17
CA ALA A 102 -0.05 0.60 -10.26
C ALA A 102 0.09 1.60 -11.42
N VAL A 103 0.85 2.67 -11.20
CA VAL A 103 1.23 3.66 -12.23
C VAL A 103 2.75 3.83 -12.23
N GLY A 104 3.37 3.68 -13.40
CA GLY A 104 4.77 4.02 -13.62
C GLY A 104 5.32 3.44 -14.94
N GLY A 105 6.50 3.88 -15.36
CA GLY A 105 7.15 3.40 -16.59
C GLY A 105 7.97 2.13 -16.38
N ILE A 106 8.56 1.95 -15.20
CA ILE A 106 9.29 0.75 -14.77
C ILE A 106 8.87 0.34 -13.36
N PRO A 107 8.99 -0.96 -13.00
CA PRO A 107 8.55 -1.46 -11.68
C PRO A 107 9.11 -0.71 -10.48
N ASP A 108 10.38 -0.28 -10.54
CA ASP A 108 11.03 0.45 -9.45
C ASP A 108 10.40 1.82 -9.16
N ASN A 109 9.64 2.37 -10.12
CA ASN A 109 8.96 3.67 -10.02
C ASN A 109 7.45 3.55 -9.81
N TYR A 110 6.91 2.34 -9.65
CA TYR A 110 5.47 2.15 -9.51
C TYR A 110 4.95 2.81 -8.23
N ALA A 111 3.97 3.69 -8.40
CA ALA A 111 3.07 4.09 -7.34
C ALA A 111 1.86 3.17 -7.33
N PHE A 112 1.44 2.76 -6.14
CA PHE A 112 0.23 1.94 -5.97
C PHE A 112 -0.89 2.78 -5.37
N SER A 113 -2.12 2.52 -5.81
CA SER A 113 -3.32 3.06 -5.15
C SER A 113 -3.60 2.33 -3.84
N ASN A 114 -4.51 2.89 -3.05
CA ASN A 114 -5.21 2.11 -2.04
C ASN A 114 -6.02 0.98 -2.68
N TYR A 115 -6.38 -0.01 -1.88
CA TYR A 115 -7.31 -1.05 -2.32
C TYR A 115 -8.70 -0.47 -2.60
N PHE A 116 -9.36 -1.01 -3.62
CA PHE A 116 -10.73 -0.69 -3.97
C PHE A 116 -11.49 -1.94 -4.39
N THR A 117 -12.81 -1.82 -4.48
CA THR A 117 -13.70 -2.92 -4.82
C THR A 117 -14.06 -2.88 -6.31
N ILE A 118 -13.96 -4.04 -6.96
CA ILE A 118 -14.64 -4.29 -8.23
C ILE A 118 -15.73 -5.32 -7.98
N LYS A 119 -16.97 -4.95 -8.32
CA LYS A 119 -18.13 -5.84 -8.32
C LYS A 119 -18.38 -6.35 -9.73
N GLY A 120 -18.01 -7.60 -9.99
CA GLY A 120 -18.30 -8.30 -11.23
C GLY A 120 -19.08 -9.59 -10.97
N VAL A 121 -18.50 -10.72 -11.35
CA VAL A 121 -19.10 -12.05 -11.13
C VAL A 121 -18.87 -12.48 -9.68
N GLY A 122 -19.96 -12.73 -8.95
CA GLY A 122 -19.95 -13.17 -7.55
C GLY A 122 -20.34 -12.08 -6.56
N GLU A 123 -20.59 -12.49 -5.32
CA GLU A 123 -20.92 -11.57 -4.21
C GLU A 123 -19.68 -10.84 -3.70
N ILE A 124 -19.88 -9.65 -3.14
CA ILE A 124 -18.80 -8.90 -2.48
C ILE A 124 -18.38 -9.67 -1.22
N PRO A 125 -17.12 -10.11 -1.12
CA PRO A 125 -16.66 -10.81 0.07
C PRO A 125 -16.68 -9.88 1.29
N PRO A 126 -16.92 -10.41 2.51
CA PRO A 126 -16.82 -9.62 3.72
C PRO A 126 -15.38 -9.13 3.93
N ASN A 127 -15.24 -7.90 4.39
CA ASN A 127 -13.94 -7.37 4.81
C ASN A 127 -13.61 -7.87 6.22
N ASN A 128 -12.80 -8.94 6.30
CA ASN A 128 -12.33 -9.54 7.56
C ASN A 128 -10.88 -9.13 7.90
N GLY A 129 -10.36 -8.10 7.23
CA GLY A 129 -8.99 -7.65 7.38
C GLY A 129 -8.86 -6.27 8.00
N CYS A 130 -7.65 -5.74 7.96
CA CYS A 130 -7.42 -4.34 8.28
C CYS A 130 -8.18 -3.49 7.23
N PRO A 131 -9.02 -2.52 7.63
CA PRO A 131 -10.07 -1.96 6.77
C PRO A 131 -9.65 -1.55 5.36
N ASN A 132 -8.46 -0.98 5.20
CA ASN A 132 -7.98 -0.44 3.92
C ASN A 132 -6.99 -1.37 3.21
N MET A 133 -6.91 -2.63 3.65
CA MET A 133 -5.97 -3.64 3.15
C MET A 133 -6.67 -4.72 2.32
N GLY A 134 -7.79 -4.39 1.68
CA GLY A 134 -8.49 -5.33 0.77
C GLY A 134 -8.96 -6.61 1.44
N GLY A 135 -9.34 -6.58 2.72
CA GLY A 135 -9.70 -7.79 3.46
C GLY A 135 -8.53 -8.60 4.01
N HIS A 136 -7.29 -8.14 3.81
CA HIS A 136 -6.10 -8.79 4.36
C HIS A 136 -5.77 -8.30 5.77
N VAL A 137 -5.28 -9.22 6.60
CA VAL A 137 -4.70 -8.90 7.90
C VAL A 137 -3.23 -8.52 7.75
N CYS A 138 -2.71 -7.75 8.69
CA CYS A 138 -1.31 -7.43 8.78
C CYS A 138 -0.51 -8.67 9.17
N ASN A 139 0.24 -9.25 8.23
CA ASN A 139 0.86 -10.57 8.39
C ASN A 139 2.40 -10.57 8.29
N SER A 140 3.03 -9.41 8.14
CA SER A 140 4.49 -9.27 8.06
C SER A 140 5.05 -8.51 9.25
N ALA A 141 6.32 -8.74 9.58
CA ALA A 141 6.98 -8.00 10.66
C ALA A 141 7.18 -6.51 10.31
N ASP A 142 7.29 -6.20 9.01
CA ASP A 142 7.51 -4.84 8.50
C ASP A 142 6.21 -4.02 8.37
N LEU A 143 5.06 -4.69 8.43
CA LEU A 143 3.72 -4.09 8.43
C LEU A 143 2.86 -4.74 9.51
N ALA A 144 3.37 -4.84 10.73
CA ALA A 144 2.84 -5.75 11.76
C ALA A 144 1.53 -5.32 12.42
N CYS A 145 1.17 -4.04 12.41
CA CYS A 145 0.03 -3.51 13.16
C CYS A 145 -1.01 -2.89 12.23
N CYS A 146 -2.28 -3.20 12.47
CA CYS A 146 -3.38 -2.48 11.85
C CYS A 146 -3.64 -1.19 12.64
N GLY A 147 -3.29 -0.07 12.02
CA GLY A 147 -3.42 1.26 12.60
C GLY A 147 -4.87 1.72 12.74
N VAL A 148 -5.06 2.85 13.41
CA VAL A 148 -6.36 3.52 13.57
C VAL A 148 -6.95 3.97 12.23
N ASP A 149 -6.09 4.24 11.27
CA ASP A 149 -6.42 4.64 9.91
C ASP A 149 -6.80 3.45 9.02
N GLY A 150 -6.68 2.21 9.53
CA GLY A 150 -7.04 1.00 8.82
C GLY A 150 -5.98 0.51 7.83
N PHE A 151 -4.73 1.00 7.96
CA PHE A 151 -3.59 0.52 7.18
C PHE A 151 -2.64 -0.33 8.04
N CYS A 152 -1.96 -1.29 7.40
CA CYS A 152 -0.89 -2.03 8.04
C CYS A 152 0.39 -1.20 8.07
N GLY A 153 1.07 -1.20 9.21
CA GLY A 153 2.36 -0.52 9.35
C GLY A 153 3.06 -0.91 10.65
N ILE A 154 4.12 -0.17 10.97
CA ILE A 154 4.94 -0.40 12.18
C ILE A 154 5.21 0.91 12.91
N GLY A 155 5.56 0.80 14.19
CA GLY A 155 5.88 1.94 15.03
C GLY A 155 4.66 2.59 15.68
N PRO A 156 4.85 3.68 16.45
CA PRO A 156 3.82 4.20 17.35
C PRO A 156 2.52 4.62 16.67
N ASN A 157 2.58 5.09 15.42
CA ASN A 157 1.39 5.53 14.68
C ASN A 157 0.46 4.35 14.32
N PHE A 158 1.02 3.16 14.11
CA PHE A 158 0.26 1.97 13.71
C PHE A 158 0.03 1.00 14.88
N CYS A 159 1.04 0.85 15.75
CA CYS A 159 1.07 -0.09 16.86
C CYS A 159 0.67 0.56 18.21
N GLY A 160 0.41 1.87 18.22
CA GLY A 160 0.08 2.61 19.43
C GLY A 160 -1.41 2.57 19.78
N THR A 161 -1.88 3.66 20.38
CA THR A 161 -3.28 3.79 20.80
C THR A 161 -4.23 3.65 19.61
N GLY A 162 -5.23 2.79 19.77
CA GLY A 162 -6.27 2.54 18.76
C GLY A 162 -5.86 1.54 17.67
N CYS A 163 -4.68 0.94 17.77
CA CYS A 163 -4.34 -0.24 16.98
C CYS A 163 -5.38 -1.35 17.16
N GLN A 164 -5.68 -2.05 16.06
CA GLN A 164 -6.69 -3.09 15.98
C GLN A 164 -6.01 -4.48 16.04
N PRO A 165 -5.89 -5.09 17.24
CA PRO A 165 -5.09 -6.30 17.42
C PRO A 165 -5.61 -7.49 16.61
N GLN A 166 -6.93 -7.60 16.41
CA GLN A 166 -7.55 -8.71 15.67
C GLN A 166 -7.13 -8.76 14.19
N PHE A 167 -6.67 -7.65 13.62
CA PHE A 167 -6.16 -7.57 12.25
C PHE A 167 -4.64 -7.38 12.21
N SER A 168 -3.98 -7.42 13.36
CA SER A 168 -2.53 -7.24 13.52
C SER A 168 -1.82 -8.59 13.59
N LEU A 169 -0.51 -8.58 13.29
CA LEU A 169 0.33 -9.77 13.30
C LEU A 169 0.24 -10.47 14.66
N ALA A 170 -0.07 -11.77 14.63
CA ALA A 170 -0.23 -12.62 15.81
C ALA A 170 -1.25 -12.10 16.85
N GLY A 171 -2.26 -11.33 16.40
CA GLY A 171 -3.29 -10.81 17.29
C GLY A 171 -2.79 -9.70 18.21
N SER A 172 -1.70 -9.01 17.85
CA SER A 172 -1.01 -8.09 18.75
C SER A 172 -0.59 -6.79 18.09
N CYS A 173 -0.84 -5.69 18.79
CA CYS A 173 -0.30 -4.37 18.50
C CYS A 173 1.16 -4.19 18.95
N GLY A 174 1.83 -5.26 19.40
CA GLY A 174 3.22 -5.20 19.86
C GLY A 174 4.26 -5.00 18.75
N GLY A 175 3.83 -4.95 17.48
CA GLY A 175 4.65 -4.69 16.32
C GLY A 175 5.82 -5.66 16.22
N GLY A 176 5.55 -6.92 15.89
CA GLY A 176 6.59 -7.88 15.47
C GLY A 176 7.85 -7.93 16.33
N LYS A 177 7.82 -7.56 17.63
CA LYS A 177 8.97 -7.79 18.50
C LYS A 177 9.10 -9.30 18.58
N ALA A 178 10.01 -9.85 17.78
CA ALA A 178 10.48 -11.21 17.93
C ALA A 178 10.65 -11.42 19.43
N LYS A 179 9.89 -12.35 20.01
CA LYS A 179 10.08 -12.73 21.41
C LYS A 179 11.56 -13.04 21.52
N LYS A 180 12.36 -12.17 22.15
CA LYS A 180 13.75 -12.51 22.46
C LYS A 180 13.67 -13.88 23.13
N PRO A 181 14.37 -14.91 22.65
CA PRO A 181 14.31 -16.22 23.28
C PRO A 181 14.62 -15.99 24.76
N LYS A 182 13.71 -16.42 25.64
CA LYS A 182 13.96 -16.38 27.09
C LYS A 182 15.29 -17.10 27.29
N ARG A 183 16.35 -16.36 27.64
CA ARG A 183 17.57 -16.98 28.16
C ARG A 183 17.12 -17.81 29.35
N ARG A 184 17.11 -19.14 29.20
CA ARG A 184 17.11 -20.04 30.35
C ARG A 184 18.39 -19.68 31.10
N SER A 185 18.25 -19.03 32.24
CA SER A 185 19.32 -18.99 33.22
C SER A 185 19.61 -20.45 33.56
N ILE A 186 20.81 -20.89 33.19
CA ILE A 186 21.46 -22.08 33.72
C ILE A 186 21.99 -21.70 35.11
#